data_AF-A0ABD6XNF0-F1
#
_entry.id   AF-A0ABD6XNF0-F1
#
_cell.length_a   1.000
_cell.length_b   1.000
_cell.length_c   1.000
_cell.angle_alpha   90.00
_cell.angle_beta   90.00
_cell.angle_gamma   90.00
#
_symmetry.space_group_name_H-M   'P 1'
#
loop_
_entity.id
_entity.type
_entity.pdbx_description
1 polymer ?
#
loop_
_entity_poly.entity_id
_entity_poly.type
_entity_poly.pdbx_seq_one_letter_code
_entity_poly.pdbx_strand_id
1 'polypeptide(L)'
;MGWNYLFNLIFDSLQLRTGFKKDWRMRCLHAVLFEAGLLLVLIPFAAWWLDITLPEALKLECGLVIFFLVYAYLFNLIWDYGRATRKNKNKFIKL
;
A
#
# COMPACT_ATOMS: atom_id res chain seq x y z
N MET A 1 8.56 0.32 -9.73
CA MET A 1 9.92 0.55 -9.17
C MET A 1 10.46 1.97 -9.38
N GLY A 2 9.94 2.78 -10.33
CA GLY A 2 10.48 4.13 -10.59
C GLY A 2 10.34 5.14 -9.45
N TRP A 3 9.17 5.19 -8.79
CA TRP A 3 8.95 6.10 -7.67
C TRP A 3 9.85 5.83 -6.46
N ASN A 4 10.12 4.55 -6.17
CA ASN A 4 11.04 4.14 -5.10
C ASN A 4 12.46 4.66 -5.35
N TYR A 5 12.91 4.62 -6.61
CA TYR A 5 14.20 5.16 -7.01
C TYR A 5 14.24 6.69 -6.92
N LEU A 6 13.22 7.36 -7.47
CA LEU A 6 13.10 8.82 -7.45
C LEU A 6 13.08 9.37 -6.01
N PHE A 7 12.32 8.72 -5.14
CA PHE A 7 12.22 9.11 -3.75
C PHE A 7 13.51 8.87 -2.97
N ASN A 8 14.18 7.73 -3.21
CA ASN A 8 15.51 7.48 -2.65
C ASN A 8 16.51 8.56 -3.09
N LEU A 9 16.49 9.00 -4.35
CA LEU A 9 17.39 10.06 -4.83
C LEU A 9 17.15 11.41 -4.12
N ILE A 10 15.89 11.82 -3.97
CA ILE A 10 15.53 13.07 -3.28
C ILE A 10 15.95 12.99 -1.81
N PHE A 11 15.67 11.86 -1.16
CA PHE A 11 15.99 11.67 0.25
C PHE A 11 17.50 11.56 0.52
N ASP A 12 18.24 10.89 -0.38
CA ASP A 12 19.70 10.79 -0.29
C ASP A 12 20.36 12.16 -0.49
N SER A 13 19.82 12.99 -1.40
CA SER A 13 20.24 14.39 -1.56
C SER A 13 19.99 15.23 -0.30
N LEU A 14 18.83 15.06 0.34
CA LEU A 14 18.51 15.70 1.64
C LEU A 14 19.42 15.20 2.77
N GLN A 15 19.71 13.90 2.81
CA GLN A 15 20.57 13.28 3.81
C GLN A 15 22.02 13.76 3.71
N LEU A 16 22.55 13.88 2.49
CA LEU A 16 23.88 14.43 2.23
C LEU A 16 24.00 15.91 2.64
N ARG A 17 22.91 16.69 2.54
CA ARG A 17 22.89 18.09 2.96
C ARG A 17 22.78 18.30 4.47
N THR A 18 22.23 17.34 5.20
CA THR A 18 21.87 17.52 6.63
C THR A 18 22.66 16.64 7.60
N GLY A 19 23.37 15.61 7.13
CA GLY A 19 24.30 14.84 7.96
C GLY A 19 23.65 14.05 9.11
N PHE A 20 22.37 13.68 8.98
CA PHE A 20 21.63 12.99 10.05
C PHE A 20 22.12 11.55 10.30
N LYS A 21 22.21 11.17 11.58
CA LYS A 21 22.42 9.77 11.98
C LYS A 21 21.18 8.94 11.65
N LYS A 22 21.39 7.75 11.05
CA LYS A 22 20.35 6.77 10.73
C LYS A 22 19.71 6.22 12.01
N ASP A 23 18.74 6.95 12.55
CA ASP A 23 17.93 6.53 13.69
C ASP A 23 16.63 5.86 13.20
N TRP A 24 16.01 5.02 14.03
CA TRP A 24 14.76 4.33 13.69
C TRP A 24 13.63 5.32 13.37
N ARG A 25 13.63 6.48 14.05
CA ARG A 25 12.69 7.59 13.82
C ARG A 25 12.77 8.12 12.39
N MET A 26 13.97 8.17 11.81
CA MET A 26 14.17 8.63 10.44
C MET A 26 13.61 7.64 9.42
N ARG A 27 13.62 6.33 9.73
CA ARG A 27 13.02 5.30 8.88
C ARG A 27 11.50 5.41 8.87
N CYS A 28 10.89 5.65 10.03
CA CYS A 28 9.45 5.92 10.13
C CYS A 28 9.08 7.20 9.36
N LEU A 29 9.84 8.28 9.55
CA LEU A 29 9.61 9.53 8.83
C LEU A 29 9.72 9.36 7.31
N HIS A 30 10.72 8.61 6.85
CA HIS A 30 10.92 8.30 5.43
C HIS A 30 9.71 7.52 4.86
N ALA A 31 9.24 6.49 5.57
CA ALA A 31 8.08 5.72 5.13
C ALA A 31 6.81 6.59 5.04
N VAL A 32 6.56 7.43 6.04
CA VAL A 32 5.41 8.33 6.05
C VAL A 32 5.51 9.38 4.93
N LEU A 33 6.67 10.00 4.71
CA LEU A 33 6.84 10.97 3.62
C LEU A 33 6.74 10.31 2.24
N PHE A 34 7.21 9.07 2.09
CA PHE A 34 7.09 8.32 0.84
C PHE A 34 5.64 8.09 0.46
N GLU A 35 4.86 7.62 1.44
CA GLU A 35 3.46 7.30 1.25
C GLU A 35 2.60 8.58 1.11
N ALA A 36 2.88 9.61 1.91
CA ALA A 36 2.23 10.91 1.78
C ALA A 36 2.56 11.59 0.44
N GLY A 37 3.82 11.51 -0.03
CA GLY A 37 4.23 12.03 -1.33
C GLY A 37 3.50 11.35 -2.50
N LEU A 38 3.26 10.04 -2.41
CA LEU A 38 2.43 9.32 -3.38
C LEU A 38 0.99 9.82 -3.37
N LEU A 39 0.38 9.92 -2.19
CA LEU A 39 -0.98 10.41 -2.05
C LEU A 39 -1.12 11.85 -2.59
N LEU A 40 -0.12 12.71 -2.34
CA LEU A 40 -0.10 14.08 -2.85
C LEU A 40 -0.01 14.18 -4.38
N VAL A 41 0.45 13.15 -5.08
CA VAL A 41 0.45 13.11 -6.56
C VAL A 41 -0.81 12.40 -7.06
N LEU A 42 -1.19 11.29 -6.43
CA LEU A 42 -2.30 10.45 -6.83
C LEU A 42 -3.66 11.14 -6.64
N ILE A 43 -3.87 11.78 -5.49
CA ILE A 43 -5.14 12.44 -5.16
C ILE A 43 -5.47 13.58 -6.14
N PRO A 44 -4.58 14.56 -6.40
CA PRO A 44 -4.90 15.61 -7.36
C PRO A 44 -4.97 15.08 -8.80
N PHE A 45 -4.22 14.03 -9.14
CA PHE A 45 -4.38 13.36 -10.43
C PHE A 45 -5.77 12.74 -10.58
N ALA A 46 -6.27 12.03 -9.56
CA ALA A 46 -7.62 11.46 -9.54
C ALA A 46 -8.70 12.55 -9.56
N ALA A 47 -8.50 13.63 -8.79
CA ALA A 47 -9.38 14.79 -8.78
C ALA A 47 -9.50 15.45 -10.17
N TRP A 48 -8.37 15.66 -10.84
CA TRP A 48 -8.32 16.20 -12.19
C TRP A 48 -8.94 15.25 -13.23
N TRP A 49 -8.68 13.94 -13.10
CA TRP A 49 -9.18 12.94 -14.05
C TRP A 49 -10.70 12.73 -13.98
N LEU A 50 -11.25 12.76 -12.76
CA LEU A 50 -12.67 12.52 -12.49
C LEU A 50 -13.49 13.81 -12.38
N ASP A 51 -12.84 14.97 -12.50
CA ASP A 51 -13.44 16.30 -12.35
C ASP A 51 -14.18 16.45 -11.00
N ILE A 52 -13.55 15.98 -9.93
CA ILE A 52 -14.06 16.01 -8.55
C ILE A 52 -13.16 16.84 -7.64
N THR A 53 -13.68 17.24 -6.49
CA THR A 53 -12.90 18.02 -5.50
C THR A 53 -11.88 17.14 -4.76
N LEU A 54 -10.80 17.73 -4.23
CA LEU A 54 -9.78 17.03 -3.43
C LEU A 54 -10.35 16.15 -2.29
N PRO A 55 -11.29 16.63 -1.44
CA PRO A 55 -11.86 15.79 -0.38
C PRO A 55 -12.73 14.65 -0.93
N GLU A 56 -13.35 14.79 -2.10
CA GLU A 56 -14.07 13.70 -2.76
C GLU A 56 -13.11 12.65 -3.31
N ALA A 57 -12.01 13.07 -3.94
CA ALA A 57 -10.95 12.16 -4.38
C ALA A 57 -10.35 11.39 -3.19
N LEU A 58 -10.13 12.05 -2.05
CA LEU A 58 -9.64 11.37 -0.85
C LEU A 58 -10.64 10.34 -0.30
N LYS A 59 -11.96 10.65 -0.30
CA LYS A 59 -13.00 9.68 0.07
C LYS A 59 -13.03 8.49 -0.89
N LEU A 60 -12.85 8.74 -2.18
CA LEU A 60 -12.80 7.70 -3.22
C LEU A 60 -11.61 6.78 -3.02
N GLU A 61 -10.42 7.33 -2.78
CA GLU A 61 -9.21 6.57 -2.44
C GLU A 61 -9.40 5.71 -1.18
N CYS A 62 -9.93 6.29 -0.09
CA CYS A 62 -10.24 5.52 1.12
C CYS A 62 -11.26 4.39 0.86
N GLY A 63 -12.31 4.66 0.08
CA GLY A 63 -13.32 3.67 -0.28
C GLY A 63 -12.72 2.50 -1.07
N LEU A 64 -11.86 2.81 -2.05
CA LEU A 64 -11.13 1.80 -2.82
C LEU A 64 -10.24 0.94 -1.92
N VAL A 65 -9.42 1.55 -1.06
CA VAL A 65 -8.52 0.82 -0.15
C VAL A 65 -9.31 -0.13 0.75
N ILE A 66 -10.40 0.34 1.36
CA ILE A 66 -11.27 -0.48 2.23
C ILE A 66 -11.90 -1.61 1.43
N PHE A 67 -12.43 -1.33 0.24
CA PHE A 67 -13.05 -2.33 -0.62
C PHE A 67 -12.06 -3.43 -1.00
N PHE A 68 -10.85 -3.06 -1.45
CA PHE A 68 -9.80 -4.02 -1.80
C PHE A 68 -9.32 -4.83 -0.60
N LEU A 69 -9.23 -4.24 0.58
CA LEU A 69 -8.88 -4.95 1.81
C LEU A 69 -9.91 -6.03 2.16
N VAL A 70 -11.19 -5.67 2.15
CA VAL A 70 -12.29 -6.63 2.42
C VAL A 70 -12.30 -7.72 1.36
N TYR A 71 -12.22 -7.34 0.08
CA TYR A 71 -12.16 -8.28 -1.03
C TYR A 71 -10.98 -9.27 -0.89
N ALA A 72 -9.77 -8.77 -0.64
CA ALA A 72 -8.58 -9.60 -0.48
C ALA A 72 -8.72 -10.54 0.72
N TYR A 73 -9.28 -10.07 1.83
CA TYR A 73 -9.53 -10.90 3.00
C TYR A 73 -10.52 -12.03 2.70
N LEU A 74 -11.67 -11.72 2.08
CA LEU A 74 -12.67 -12.72 1.72
C LEU A 74 -12.13 -13.73 0.71
N PHE A 75 -11.38 -13.26 -0.28
CA PHE A 75 -10.73 -14.13 -1.26
C PHE A 75 -9.75 -15.09 -0.58
N ASN A 76 -8.92 -14.59 0.34
CA ASN A 76 -8.01 -15.43 1.13
C ASN A 76 -8.77 -16.46 1.98
N LEU A 77 -9.90 -16.06 2.59
CA LEU A 77 -10.72 -16.96 3.39
C LEU A 77 -11.33 -18.09 2.54
N ILE A 78 -11.86 -17.76 1.36
CA ILE A 78 -12.40 -18.75 0.41
C ILE A 78 -11.29 -19.71 -0.05
N TRP A 79 -10.12 -19.16 -0.37
CA TRP A 79 -8.97 -19.97 -0.76
C TRP A 79 -8.53 -20.92 0.36
N ASP A 80 -8.48 -20.43 1.60
CA ASP A 80 -8.08 -21.24 2.74
C ASP A 80 -9.12 -22.31 3.07
N TYR A 81 -10.41 -21.98 2.97
CA TYR A 81 -11.50 -22.96 3.08
C TYR A 81 -11.37 -24.06 2.02
N GLY A 82 -11.13 -23.69 0.76
CA GLY A 82 -10.90 -24.64 -0.34
C GLY A 82 -9.68 -25.53 -0.11
N ARG A 83 -8.59 -24.99 0.46
CA ARG A 83 -7.42 -25.80 0.86
C ARG A 83 -7.74 -26.73 2.04
N ALA A 84 -8.51 -26.27 3.02
CA ALA A 84 -8.94 -27.10 4.16
C ALA A 84 -9.79 -28.29 3.71
N THR A 85 -10.69 -28.10 2.74
CA THR A 85 -11.47 -29.20 2.14
C THR A 85 -10.58 -30.19 1.39
N ARG A 86 -9.54 -29.71 0.70
CA ARG A 86 -8.58 -30.57 -0.05
C ARG A 86 -7.68 -31.39 0.89
N LYS A 87 -7.26 -30.82 2.02
CA LYS A 87 -6.47 -31.53 3.05
C LYS A 87 -7.28 -32.65 3.72
N ASN A 88 -8.58 -32.45 3.94
CA ASN A 88 -9.44 -33.45 4.56
C ASN A 88 -9.73 -34.65 3.63
N LYS A 89 -9.90 -34.41 2.32
CA LYS A 89 -10.03 -35.49 1.32
C LYS A 89 -8.78 -36.38 1.21
N ASN A 90 -7.58 -35.81 1.26
CA ASN A 90 -6.34 -36.60 1.18
C ASN A 90 -6.05 -37.43 2.45
N LYS A 91 -6.67 -37.11 3.59
CA LYS A 91 -6.56 -37.91 4.82
C LYS A 91 -7.45 -39.17 4.76
N PHE A 92 -8.58 -39.10 4.07
CA PHE A 92 -9.51 -40.22 3.89
C PHE A 92 -9.09 -41.23 2.82
N ILE A 93 -8.30 -40.83 1.82
CA ILE A 93 -7.83 -41.73 0.74
C ILE A 93 -6.55 -42.50 1.16
N LYS A 94 -5.94 -42.14 2.29
CA LYS A 94 -4.72 -42.77 2.84
C LYS A 94 -4.99 -43.73 4.02
N LEU A 95 -6.25 -44.04 4.32
CA LEU A 95 -6.70 -45.06 5.28
C LEU A 95 -7.37 -46.19 4.51
#